data_AF-A0A372Q9N6-F1
#
_entry.id   AF-A0A372Q9N6-F1
#
_cell.length_a   1.000
_cell.length_b   1.000
_cell.length_c   1.000
_cell.angle_alpha   90.00
_cell.angle_beta   90.00
_cell.angle_gamma   90.00
#
_symmetry.space_group_name_H-M   'P 1'
#
loop_
_entity.id
_entity.type
_entity.pdbx_description
1 polymer ?
#
loop_
_entity_poly.entity_id
_entity_poly.type
_entity_poly.pdbx_seq_one_letter_code
_entity_poly.pdbx_strand_id
1 'polypeptide(L)'
;MHGISKSLYIIKRVFYVKEHIIYWPSFFKEEYENDKKHNSLESINSCLQDELKLGTITIYFNFISFYANEFVQDLDFFQQLRKPVIPFAELRLQQLTSYIEFNRNSSNFGSLENLIIQLRFNPEDFYVIFRLAFEAAYNKFAVHIPNHPARHLFYSCQVFDPKYIYNGDISQKDIWQYNAIHEFANPPDELLREWGIYCGLGNNEVLGEIELNQYWLNKAIQLPILFKIALEYIWLPVSSCILASDR
;
A
#
# COMPACT_ATOMS: atom_id res chain seq x y z
N MET A 1 6.79 15.65 1.14
CA MET A 1 5.98 15.71 -0.10
C MET A 1 6.80 15.62 -1.40
N HIS A 2 7.94 16.31 -1.56
CA HIS A 2 8.67 16.35 -2.84
C HIS A 2 9.26 14.99 -3.30
N GLY A 3 9.66 14.10 -2.37
CA GLY A 3 10.17 12.76 -2.70
C GLY A 3 9.10 11.77 -3.16
N ILE A 4 7.92 11.81 -2.55
CA ILE A 4 6.78 10.93 -2.86
C ILE A 4 6.23 11.21 -4.27
N SER A 5 6.16 12.49 -4.65
CA SER A 5 5.76 12.91 -6.00
C SER A 5 6.70 12.37 -7.09
N LYS A 6 8.01 12.33 -6.83
CA LYS A 6 9.00 11.80 -7.78
C LYS A 6 8.89 10.28 -7.95
N SER A 7 8.73 9.52 -6.87
CA SER A 7 8.57 8.06 -6.94
C SER A 7 7.29 7.65 -7.67
N LEU A 8 6.17 8.31 -7.38
CA LEU A 8 4.90 8.06 -8.07
C LEU A 8 4.99 8.42 -9.56
N TYR A 9 5.69 9.51 -9.89
CA TYR A 9 5.93 9.89 -11.29
C TYR A 9 6.74 8.84 -12.06
N ILE A 10 7.79 8.29 -11.45
CA ILE A 10 8.61 7.24 -12.05
C ILE A 10 7.76 5.98 -12.30
N ILE A 11 6.94 5.56 -11.34
CA ILE A 11 6.08 4.38 -11.51
C ILE A 11 5.03 4.60 -12.60
N LYS A 12 4.40 5.78 -12.63
CA LYS A 12 3.45 6.14 -13.71
C LYS A 12 4.11 6.14 -15.08
N ARG A 13 5.37 6.57 -15.19
CA ARG A 13 6.15 6.44 -16.42
C ARG A 13 6.37 4.98 -16.78
N VAL A 14 6.71 4.10 -15.83
CA VAL A 14 6.86 2.66 -16.10
C VAL A 14 5.57 2.06 -16.68
N PHE A 15 4.40 2.40 -16.15
CA PHE A 15 3.12 1.96 -16.70
C PHE A 15 2.94 2.43 -18.14
N TYR A 16 3.27 3.69 -18.42
CA TYR A 16 3.24 4.20 -19.80
C TYR A 16 4.21 3.44 -20.71
N VAL A 17 5.46 3.22 -20.27
CA VAL A 17 6.47 2.51 -21.06
C VAL A 17 6.04 1.09 -21.37
N LYS A 18 5.53 0.35 -20.38
CA LYS A 18 5.05 -1.03 -20.58
C LYS A 18 4.05 -1.12 -21.75
N GLU A 19 3.11 -0.19 -21.84
CA GLU A 19 2.08 -0.19 -22.88
C GLU A 19 2.60 0.26 -24.25
N HIS A 20 3.73 0.96 -24.31
CA HIS A 20 4.24 1.57 -25.55
C HIS A 20 5.59 1.02 -26.03
N ILE A 21 6.21 0.10 -25.28
CA ILE A 21 7.54 -0.42 -25.58
C ILE A 21 7.63 -1.08 -26.96
N ILE A 22 6.51 -1.63 -27.46
CA ILE A 22 6.42 -2.23 -28.79
C ILE A 22 6.70 -1.23 -29.93
N TYR A 23 6.47 0.07 -29.69
CA TYR A 23 6.69 1.13 -30.69
C TYR A 23 8.09 1.73 -30.61
N TRP A 24 8.84 1.44 -29.55
CA TRP A 24 10.14 2.05 -29.32
C TRP A 24 11.18 1.67 -30.38
N PRO A 25 11.30 0.40 -30.83
CA PRO A 25 12.27 0.04 -31.85
C PRO A 25 12.08 0.81 -33.17
N SER A 26 10.83 0.98 -33.63
CA SER A 26 10.57 1.73 -34.86
C SER A 26 10.81 3.23 -34.66
N PHE A 27 10.32 3.79 -33.56
CA PHE A 27 10.47 5.21 -33.24
C PHE A 27 11.96 5.62 -33.16
N PHE A 28 12.75 4.92 -32.34
CA PHE A 28 14.16 5.28 -32.16
C PHE A 28 15.04 4.96 -33.37
N LYS A 29 14.60 4.05 -34.25
CA LYS A 29 15.24 3.85 -35.55
C LYS A 29 15.03 5.07 -36.44
N GLU A 30 13.81 5.59 -36.54
CA GLU A 30 13.52 6.78 -37.33
C GLU A 30 14.24 8.02 -36.78
N GLU A 31 14.22 8.23 -35.46
CA GLU A 31 14.95 9.34 -34.81
C GLU A 31 16.46 9.27 -35.06
N TYR A 32 17.07 8.08 -34.98
CA TYR A 32 18.48 7.90 -35.28
C TYR A 32 18.80 8.15 -36.77
N GLU A 33 17.94 7.71 -37.69
CA GLU A 33 18.15 7.98 -39.12
C GLU A 33 18.07 9.48 -39.45
N ASN A 34 17.26 10.24 -38.71
CA ASN A 34 17.15 11.69 -38.82
C ASN A 34 18.37 12.45 -38.26
N ASP A 35 19.01 11.94 -37.20
CA ASP A 35 20.24 12.51 -36.63
C ASP A 35 21.29 11.44 -36.28
N LYS A 36 21.99 10.97 -37.32
CA LYS A 36 23.01 9.92 -37.22
C LYS A 36 24.24 10.31 -36.40
N LYS A 37 24.41 11.59 -36.07
CA LYS A 37 25.55 12.07 -35.28
C LYS A 37 25.26 12.07 -33.78
N HIS A 38 24.02 11.80 -33.40
CA HIS A 38 23.61 11.81 -32.01
C HIS A 38 23.96 10.49 -31.31
N ASN A 39 25.14 10.44 -30.68
CA ASN A 39 25.67 9.23 -30.00
C ASN A 39 24.66 8.54 -29.05
N SER A 40 23.82 9.30 -28.34
CA SER A 40 22.80 8.71 -27.46
C SER A 40 21.68 8.00 -28.24
N LEU A 41 21.27 8.54 -29.40
CA LEU A 41 20.24 7.90 -30.24
C LEU A 41 20.81 6.64 -30.89
N GLU A 42 22.07 6.67 -31.32
CA GLU A 42 22.77 5.47 -31.79
C GLU A 42 22.78 4.37 -30.72
N SER A 43 23.14 4.74 -29.48
CA SER A 43 23.21 3.79 -28.36
C SER A 43 21.83 3.21 -28.00
N ILE A 44 20.79 4.05 -27.95
CA ILE A 44 19.42 3.62 -27.66
C ILE A 44 18.91 2.73 -28.79
N ASN A 45 19.07 3.15 -30.05
CA ASN A 45 18.65 2.38 -31.20
C ASN A 45 19.35 1.02 -31.23
N SER A 46 20.69 0.98 -31.09
CA SER A 46 21.45 -0.28 -31.02
C SER A 46 20.96 -1.21 -29.91
N CYS A 47 20.58 -0.66 -28.74
CA CYS A 47 20.01 -1.43 -27.65
C CYS A 47 18.62 -1.99 -27.98
N LEU A 48 17.75 -1.20 -28.61
CA LEU A 48 16.37 -1.59 -28.91
C LEU A 48 16.23 -2.50 -30.13
N GLN A 49 17.20 -2.48 -31.07
CA GLN A 49 17.24 -3.43 -32.20
C GLN A 49 17.79 -4.80 -31.81
N ASP A 50 18.43 -4.93 -30.64
CA ASP A 50 18.91 -6.19 -30.10
C ASP A 50 17.76 -6.93 -29.40
N GLU A 51 17.30 -8.04 -29.98
CA GLU A 51 16.15 -8.80 -29.48
C GLU A 51 16.32 -9.25 -28.02
N LEU A 52 17.53 -9.62 -27.62
CA LEU A 52 17.80 -10.07 -26.25
C LEU A 52 17.75 -8.91 -25.26
N LYS A 53 18.31 -7.75 -25.62
CA LYS A 53 18.23 -6.56 -24.78
C LYS A 53 16.81 -6.04 -24.68
N LEU A 54 16.10 -5.93 -25.81
CA LEU A 54 14.70 -5.51 -25.83
C LEU A 54 13.81 -6.46 -25.03
N GLY A 55 14.00 -7.77 -25.16
CA GLY A 55 13.29 -8.78 -24.37
C GLY A 55 13.54 -8.62 -22.87
N THR A 56 14.80 -8.44 -22.46
CA THR A 56 15.17 -8.19 -21.06
C THR A 56 14.51 -6.93 -20.51
N ILE A 57 14.56 -5.82 -21.27
CA ILE A 57 13.92 -4.55 -20.90
C ILE A 57 12.41 -4.73 -20.75
N THR A 58 11.78 -5.46 -21.68
CA THR A 58 10.34 -5.76 -21.66
C THR A 58 9.95 -6.54 -20.41
N ILE A 59 10.72 -7.56 -20.03
CA ILE A 59 10.50 -8.35 -18.82
C ILE A 59 10.58 -7.45 -17.57
N TYR A 60 11.60 -6.59 -17.47
CA TYR A 60 11.75 -5.69 -16.32
C TYR A 60 10.62 -4.66 -16.21
N PHE A 61 10.20 -4.03 -17.31
CA PHE A 61 9.07 -3.10 -17.25
C PHE A 61 7.77 -3.79 -16.86
N ASN A 62 7.52 -5.01 -17.35
CA ASN A 62 6.35 -5.78 -16.92
C ASN A 62 6.42 -6.16 -15.44
N PHE A 63 7.59 -6.59 -14.95
CA PHE A 63 7.80 -6.88 -13.53
C PHE A 63 7.51 -5.65 -12.67
N ILE A 64 8.17 -4.53 -12.95
CA ILE A 64 7.95 -3.30 -12.17
C ILE A 64 6.48 -2.88 -12.28
N SER A 65 5.88 -2.95 -13.47
CA SER A 65 4.48 -2.54 -13.64
C SER A 65 3.49 -3.41 -12.86
N PHE A 66 3.67 -4.73 -12.84
CA PHE A 66 2.75 -5.62 -12.13
C PHE A 66 2.89 -5.48 -10.62
N TYR A 67 4.12 -5.45 -10.12
CA TYR A 67 4.38 -5.48 -8.68
C TYR A 67 4.39 -4.10 -8.02
N ALA A 68 4.69 -3.02 -8.75
CA ALA A 68 4.62 -1.67 -8.19
C ALA A 68 3.17 -1.19 -7.95
N ASN A 69 2.18 -1.83 -8.56
CA ASN A 69 0.78 -1.41 -8.47
C ASN A 69 0.25 -1.45 -7.03
N GLU A 70 0.59 -2.48 -6.24
CA GLU A 70 0.21 -2.57 -4.82
C GLU A 70 0.74 -1.35 -4.02
N PHE A 71 2.00 -0.99 -4.23
CA PHE A 71 2.59 0.18 -3.57
C PHE A 71 1.92 1.50 -3.98
N VAL A 72 1.52 1.63 -5.25
CA VAL A 72 0.80 2.81 -5.73
C VAL A 72 -0.59 2.88 -5.09
N GLN A 73 -1.31 1.76 -5.04
CA GLN A 73 -2.64 1.70 -4.43
C GLN A 73 -2.61 2.06 -2.94
N ASP A 74 -1.65 1.52 -2.19
CA ASP A 74 -1.50 1.86 -0.77
C ASP A 74 -1.07 3.32 -0.59
N LEU A 75 -0.19 3.84 -1.45
CA LEU A 75 0.21 5.25 -1.41
C LEU A 75 -1.00 6.18 -1.68
N ASP A 76 -1.78 5.88 -2.71
CA ASP A 76 -2.98 6.63 -3.05
C ASP A 76 -4.01 6.53 -1.92
N PHE A 77 -4.14 5.36 -1.28
CA PHE A 77 -4.99 5.15 -0.10
C PHE A 77 -4.59 6.06 1.07
N PHE A 78 -3.32 6.08 1.47
CA PHE A 78 -2.83 6.91 2.58
C PHE A 78 -2.88 8.42 2.31
N GLN A 79 -3.02 8.84 1.04
CA GLN A 79 -3.13 10.25 0.64
C GLN A 79 -4.57 10.76 0.57
N GLN A 80 -5.57 9.91 0.81
CA GLN A 80 -6.98 10.32 0.78
C GLN A 80 -7.29 11.24 1.97
N LEU A 81 -7.59 12.51 1.68
CA LEU A 81 -7.92 13.53 2.69
C LEU A 81 -9.43 13.65 2.99
N ARG A 82 -10.28 12.99 2.20
CA ARG A 82 -11.75 13.12 2.27
C ARG A 82 -12.44 11.79 2.61
N LYS A 83 -11.70 10.86 3.22
CA LYS A 83 -12.21 9.55 3.60
C LYS A 83 -11.64 9.15 4.97
N PRO A 84 -12.41 8.43 5.79
CA PRO A 84 -11.97 7.96 7.09
C PRO A 84 -11.03 6.75 6.94
N VAL A 85 -9.77 6.99 6.54
CA VAL A 85 -8.85 5.92 6.11
C VAL A 85 -7.91 5.43 7.20
N ILE A 86 -7.69 6.21 8.26
CA ILE A 86 -6.77 5.85 9.35
C ILE A 86 -7.15 4.55 10.08
N PRO A 87 -8.44 4.19 10.28
CA PRO A 87 -8.77 2.91 10.92
C PRO A 87 -8.26 1.68 10.15
N PHE A 88 -7.97 1.82 8.87
CA PHE A 88 -7.46 0.73 8.04
C PHE A 88 -5.94 0.79 7.83
N ALA A 89 -5.25 1.78 8.43
CA ALA A 89 -3.86 2.05 8.09
C ALA A 89 -2.92 0.92 8.54
N GLU A 90 -3.06 0.43 9.76
CA GLU A 90 -2.24 -0.68 10.27
C GLU A 90 -2.50 -1.97 9.49
N LEU A 91 -3.77 -2.30 9.19
CA LEU A 91 -4.10 -3.46 8.36
C LEU A 91 -3.44 -3.39 6.97
N ARG A 92 -3.46 -2.23 6.33
CA ARG A 92 -2.78 -2.01 5.04
C ARG A 92 -1.27 -2.21 5.15
N LEU A 93 -0.65 -1.70 6.21
CA LEU A 93 0.79 -1.92 6.47
C LEU A 93 1.12 -3.41 6.67
N GLN A 94 0.26 -4.16 7.37
CA GLN A 94 0.42 -5.60 7.57
C GLN A 94 0.25 -6.40 6.27
N GLN A 95 -0.72 -6.02 5.44
CA GLN A 95 -0.92 -6.60 4.11
C GLN A 95 0.28 -6.33 3.20
N LEU A 96 0.78 -5.09 3.18
CA LEU A 96 1.97 -4.72 2.40
C LEU A 96 3.23 -5.45 2.89
N THR A 97 3.38 -5.63 4.21
CA THR A 97 4.46 -6.45 4.78
C THR A 97 4.38 -7.88 4.26
N SER A 98 3.19 -8.48 4.35
CA SER A 98 2.94 -9.87 3.92
C SER A 98 3.17 -10.04 2.41
N TYR A 99 2.77 -9.04 1.61
CA TYR A 99 3.00 -9.02 0.17
C TYR A 99 4.50 -9.01 -0.19
N ILE A 100 5.29 -8.17 0.48
CA ILE A 100 6.74 -8.09 0.26
C ILE A 100 7.42 -9.40 0.70
N GLU A 101 7.06 -9.92 1.87
CA GLU A 101 7.59 -11.18 2.41
C GLU A 101 7.22 -12.40 1.56
N PHE A 102 6.01 -12.43 1.00
CA PHE A 102 5.62 -13.48 0.07
C PHE A 102 6.51 -13.45 -1.18
N ASN A 103 6.63 -12.28 -1.82
CA ASN A 103 7.32 -12.19 -3.10
C ASN A 103 8.85 -12.34 -2.99
N ARG A 104 9.48 -11.93 -1.88
CA ARG A 104 10.93 -12.16 -1.68
C ARG A 104 11.26 -13.66 -1.57
N ASN A 105 10.32 -14.46 -1.09
CA ASN A 105 10.47 -15.90 -0.91
C ASN A 105 9.81 -16.70 -2.06
N SER A 106 9.26 -16.04 -3.07
CA SER A 106 8.50 -16.72 -4.11
C SER A 106 9.40 -17.50 -5.08
N SER A 107 8.98 -18.72 -5.38
CA SER A 107 9.55 -19.54 -6.45
C SER A 107 8.83 -19.37 -7.79
N ASN A 108 7.78 -18.56 -7.85
CA ASN A 108 6.97 -18.39 -9.05
C ASN A 108 6.42 -16.94 -9.16
N PHE A 109 6.50 -16.35 -10.35
CA PHE A 109 6.02 -14.98 -10.63
C PHE A 109 4.85 -14.95 -11.65
N GLY A 110 4.09 -16.05 -11.74
CA GLY A 110 2.81 -16.20 -12.41
C GLY A 110 2.82 -15.70 -13.85
N SER A 111 2.08 -14.63 -14.11
CA SER A 111 1.93 -14.04 -15.45
C SER A 111 3.24 -13.64 -16.12
N LEU A 112 4.30 -13.36 -15.35
CA LEU A 112 5.62 -13.07 -15.92
C LEU A 112 6.31 -14.30 -16.49
N GLU A 113 6.06 -15.49 -15.94
CA GLU A 113 6.67 -16.74 -16.43
C GLU A 113 6.36 -16.94 -17.91
N ASN A 114 5.08 -16.80 -18.27
CA ASN A 114 4.62 -16.93 -19.65
C ASN A 114 5.29 -15.91 -20.57
N LEU A 115 5.44 -14.65 -20.12
CA LEU A 115 6.11 -13.61 -20.91
C LEU A 115 7.60 -13.94 -21.13
N ILE A 116 8.29 -14.39 -20.07
CA ILE A 116 9.72 -14.73 -20.14
C ILE A 116 9.94 -15.89 -21.12
N ILE A 117 9.10 -16.93 -21.04
CA ILE A 117 9.15 -18.08 -21.96
C ILE A 117 8.82 -17.66 -23.39
N GLN A 118 7.82 -16.81 -23.61
CA GLN A 118 7.47 -16.28 -24.94
C GLN A 118 8.62 -15.52 -25.57
N LEU A 119 9.38 -14.78 -24.76
CA LEU A 119 10.59 -14.06 -25.18
C LEU A 119 11.84 -14.96 -25.25
N ARG A 120 11.67 -16.29 -25.08
CA ARG A 120 12.72 -17.33 -25.18
C ARG A 120 13.83 -17.21 -24.14
N PHE A 121 13.51 -16.67 -22.97
CA PHE A 121 14.40 -16.62 -21.82
C PHE A 121 14.11 -17.75 -20.83
N ASN A 122 15.08 -18.04 -19.97
CA ASN A 122 14.91 -18.92 -18.82
C ASN A 122 14.31 -18.14 -17.63
N PRO A 123 13.13 -18.52 -17.10
CA PRO A 123 12.52 -17.86 -15.93
C PRO A 123 13.42 -17.77 -14.70
N GLU A 124 14.20 -18.81 -14.41
CA GLU A 124 15.03 -18.87 -13.21
C GLU A 124 16.07 -17.74 -13.14
N ASP A 125 16.61 -17.32 -14.30
CA ASP A 125 17.59 -16.24 -14.38
C ASP A 125 16.99 -14.90 -13.90
N PHE A 126 15.69 -14.70 -14.16
CA PHE A 126 14.96 -13.49 -13.76
C PHE A 126 14.39 -13.58 -12.34
N TYR A 127 13.96 -14.77 -11.92
CA TYR A 127 13.37 -14.96 -10.59
C TYR A 127 14.34 -14.60 -9.46
N VAL A 128 15.64 -14.87 -9.65
CA VAL A 128 16.68 -14.43 -8.72
C VAL A 128 16.68 -12.89 -8.59
N ILE A 129 16.61 -12.17 -9.72
CA ILE A 129 16.62 -10.71 -9.74
C ILE A 129 15.35 -10.14 -9.10
N PHE A 130 14.19 -10.75 -9.38
CA PHE A 130 12.92 -10.33 -8.79
C PHE A 130 12.90 -10.48 -7.28
N ARG A 131 13.37 -11.63 -6.76
CA ARG A 131 13.52 -11.83 -5.31
C ARG A 131 14.47 -10.81 -4.70
N LEU A 132 15.61 -10.51 -5.34
CA LEU A 132 16.55 -9.49 -4.86
C LEU A 132 15.92 -8.08 -4.84
N ALA A 133 15.06 -7.75 -5.80
CA ALA A 133 14.32 -6.49 -5.79
C ALA A 133 13.35 -6.42 -4.60
N PHE A 134 12.64 -7.51 -4.30
CA PHE A 134 11.77 -7.59 -3.12
C PHE A 134 12.53 -7.60 -1.80
N GLU A 135 13.70 -8.23 -1.76
CA GLU A 135 14.61 -8.18 -0.61
C GLU A 135 15.07 -6.74 -0.34
N ALA A 136 15.44 -5.99 -1.39
CA ALA A 136 15.77 -4.58 -1.26
C ALA A 136 14.58 -3.74 -0.76
N ALA A 137 13.37 -4.02 -1.25
CA ALA A 137 12.14 -3.37 -0.78
C ALA A 137 11.86 -3.70 0.70
N TYR A 138 12.00 -4.96 1.10
CA TYR A 138 11.84 -5.42 2.47
C TYR A 138 12.80 -4.72 3.42
N ASN A 139 14.09 -4.70 3.08
CA ASN A 139 15.11 -4.07 3.91
C ASN A 139 14.82 -2.58 4.12
N LYS A 140 14.33 -1.88 3.10
CA LYS A 140 13.89 -0.49 3.23
C LYS A 140 12.63 -0.36 4.10
N PHE A 141 11.66 -1.25 3.92
CA PHE A 141 10.39 -1.22 4.66
C PHE A 141 10.59 -1.53 6.16
N ALA A 142 11.36 -2.56 6.47
CA ALA A 142 11.65 -3.04 7.82
C ALA A 142 12.42 -2.01 8.67
N VAL A 143 13.18 -1.10 8.05
CA VAL A 143 13.85 0.00 8.75
C VAL A 143 12.87 1.09 9.20
N HIS A 144 11.80 1.32 8.44
CA HIS A 144 10.93 2.49 8.63
C HIS A 144 9.60 2.20 9.31
N ILE A 145 8.99 1.04 9.07
CA ILE A 145 7.60 0.77 9.48
C ILE A 145 7.47 0.25 10.92
N PRO A 146 8.27 -0.72 11.40
CA PRO A 146 8.28 -1.14 12.81
C PRO A 146 8.38 0.01 13.80
N ASN A 147 9.24 0.99 13.49
CA ASN A 147 9.54 2.11 14.38
C ASN A 147 8.85 3.42 13.95
N HIS A 148 7.79 3.36 13.13
CA HIS A 148 7.10 4.57 12.71
C HIS A 148 6.39 5.22 13.92
N PRO A 149 6.60 6.51 14.20
CA PRO A 149 6.10 7.15 15.43
C PRO A 149 4.57 7.08 15.57
N ALA A 150 3.83 7.20 14.45
CA ALA A 150 2.38 7.10 14.47
C ALA A 150 1.82 5.66 14.47
N ARG A 151 2.67 4.62 14.51
CA ARG A 151 2.19 3.23 14.35
C ARG A 151 1.26 2.79 15.47
N HIS A 152 1.55 3.18 16.71
CA HIS A 152 0.67 2.90 17.84
C HIS A 152 -0.72 3.54 17.68
N LEU A 153 -0.78 4.74 17.10
CA LEU A 153 -2.04 5.39 16.76
C LEU A 153 -2.76 4.65 15.64
N PHE A 154 -2.06 4.23 14.58
CA PHE A 154 -2.66 3.43 13.51
C PHE A 154 -3.26 2.13 14.04
N TYR A 155 -2.53 1.45 14.93
CA TYR A 155 -3.02 0.26 15.60
C TYR A 155 -4.28 0.54 16.43
N SER A 156 -4.27 1.62 17.22
CA SER A 156 -5.39 2.00 18.09
C SER A 156 -6.62 2.42 17.32
N CYS A 157 -6.46 3.14 16.20
CA CYS A 157 -7.59 3.59 15.37
C CYS A 157 -8.34 2.44 14.69
N GLN A 158 -7.78 1.22 14.60
CA GLN A 158 -8.47 0.07 14.01
C GLN A 158 -9.78 -0.27 14.74
N VAL A 159 -9.88 0.07 16.02
CA VAL A 159 -11.10 -0.12 16.82
C VAL A 159 -12.31 0.62 16.25
N PHE A 160 -12.10 1.64 15.43
CA PHE A 160 -13.18 2.38 14.81
C PHE A 160 -13.70 1.73 13.52
N ASP A 161 -13.06 0.66 13.05
CA ASP A 161 -13.65 -0.29 12.10
C ASP A 161 -14.44 -1.36 12.88
N PRO A 162 -15.78 -1.40 12.75
CA PRO A 162 -16.60 -2.41 13.43
C PRO A 162 -16.19 -3.85 13.08
N LYS A 163 -15.71 -4.09 11.84
CA LYS A 163 -15.27 -5.44 11.43
C LYS A 163 -14.07 -5.90 12.23
N TYR A 164 -13.18 -4.99 12.61
CA TYR A 164 -12.01 -5.31 13.40
C TYR A 164 -12.41 -5.84 14.77
N ILE A 165 -13.31 -5.13 15.47
CA ILE A 165 -13.79 -5.54 16.80
C ILE A 165 -14.67 -6.79 16.75
N TYR A 166 -15.56 -6.89 15.77
CA TYR A 166 -16.54 -7.99 15.71
C TYR A 166 -15.90 -9.32 15.33
N ASN A 167 -14.93 -9.30 14.42
CA ASN A 167 -14.17 -10.51 14.04
C ASN A 167 -13.01 -10.78 15.00
N GLY A 168 -12.78 -9.88 15.95
CA GLY A 168 -11.67 -9.95 16.87
C GLY A 168 -11.82 -10.96 17.98
N ASP A 169 -10.67 -11.38 18.50
CA ASP A 169 -10.60 -12.24 19.68
C ASP A 169 -10.91 -11.45 20.98
N ILE A 170 -10.60 -12.05 22.14
CA ILE A 170 -10.80 -11.41 23.44
C ILE A 170 -9.80 -10.26 23.63
N SER A 171 -8.56 -10.40 23.13
CA SER A 171 -7.54 -9.36 23.26
C SER A 171 -7.92 -8.10 22.49
N GLN A 172 -8.57 -8.23 21.33
CA GLN A 172 -9.03 -7.07 20.57
C GLN A 172 -10.20 -6.33 21.23
N LYS A 173 -10.85 -6.93 22.23
CA LYS A 173 -11.91 -6.29 23.03
C LYS A 173 -11.38 -5.64 24.30
N ASP A 174 -10.08 -5.72 24.56
CA ASP A 174 -9.43 -5.03 25.67
C ASP A 174 -9.15 -3.57 25.26
N ILE A 175 -9.90 -2.63 25.86
CA ILE A 175 -9.78 -1.19 25.57
C ILE A 175 -8.38 -0.64 25.88
N TRP A 176 -7.67 -1.22 26.85
CA TRP A 176 -6.36 -0.75 27.30
C TRP A 176 -5.25 -1.03 26.28
N GLN A 177 -5.48 -1.91 25.30
CA GLN A 177 -4.56 -2.13 24.18
C GLN A 177 -4.45 -0.91 23.25
N TYR A 178 -5.40 0.02 23.33
CA TYR A 178 -5.58 1.12 22.40
C TYR A 178 -5.30 2.49 23.03
N ASN A 179 -4.40 2.52 24.02
CA ASN A 179 -4.06 3.70 24.81
C ASN A 179 -3.37 4.85 24.06
N ALA A 180 -3.09 4.69 22.76
CA ALA A 180 -2.69 5.82 21.90
C ALA A 180 -3.88 6.74 21.55
N ILE A 181 -5.11 6.28 21.79
CA ILE A 181 -6.30 7.13 21.89
C ILE A 181 -6.34 7.65 23.32
N HIS A 182 -6.25 8.97 23.48
CA HIS A 182 -6.02 9.60 24.78
C HIS A 182 -7.12 9.24 25.79
N GLU A 183 -8.38 9.20 25.34
CA GLU A 183 -9.54 8.84 26.16
C GLU A 183 -9.50 7.38 26.66
N PHE A 184 -8.75 6.51 25.99
CA PHE A 184 -8.66 5.08 26.34
C PHE A 184 -7.52 4.78 27.31
N ALA A 185 -6.59 5.71 27.52
CA ALA A 185 -5.51 5.54 28.50
C ALA A 185 -6.04 5.50 29.95
N ASN A 186 -7.10 6.26 30.23
CA ASN A 186 -7.80 6.27 31.52
C ASN A 186 -9.31 6.48 31.32
N PRO A 187 -10.04 5.47 30.83
CA PRO A 187 -11.43 5.61 30.43
C PRO A 187 -12.34 5.76 31.65
N PRO A 188 -13.31 6.71 31.64
CA PRO A 188 -14.34 6.77 32.68
C PRO A 188 -15.27 5.55 32.61
N ASP A 189 -15.98 5.26 33.70
CA ASP A 189 -16.91 4.12 33.80
C ASP A 189 -17.99 4.15 32.71
N GLU A 190 -18.45 5.33 32.30
CA GLU A 190 -19.40 5.46 31.20
C GLU A 190 -18.82 5.02 29.86
N LEU A 191 -17.55 5.31 29.59
CA LEU A 191 -16.87 4.89 28.36
C LEU A 191 -16.61 3.39 28.38
N LEU A 192 -16.22 2.82 29.52
CA LEU A 192 -16.09 1.36 29.68
C LEU A 192 -17.42 0.64 29.40
N ARG A 193 -18.54 1.20 29.85
CA ARG A 193 -19.87 0.66 29.56
C ARG A 193 -20.21 0.73 28.08
N GLU A 194 -19.98 1.87 27.43
CA GLU A 194 -20.19 2.02 25.98
C GLU A 194 -19.31 1.08 25.16
N TRP A 195 -18.05 0.92 25.56
CA TRP A 195 -17.12 -0.03 24.95
C TRP A 195 -17.64 -1.46 25.04
N GLY A 196 -18.13 -1.89 26.21
CA GLY A 196 -18.76 -3.20 26.39
C GLY A 196 -19.97 -3.42 25.49
N ILE A 197 -20.81 -2.38 25.30
CA ILE A 197 -21.94 -2.42 24.36
C ILE A 197 -21.42 -2.58 22.93
N TYR A 198 -20.45 -1.74 22.51
CA TYR A 198 -19.86 -1.75 21.18
C TYR A 198 -19.29 -3.12 20.82
N CYS A 199 -18.48 -3.72 21.70
CA CYS A 199 -17.94 -5.06 21.53
C CYS A 199 -19.03 -6.16 21.42
N GLY A 200 -20.23 -5.91 21.96
CA GLY A 200 -21.36 -6.84 21.96
C GLY A 200 -22.34 -6.67 20.81
N LEU A 201 -22.22 -5.64 19.95
CA LEU A 201 -23.18 -5.35 18.88
C LEU A 201 -23.24 -6.44 17.79
N GLY A 202 -22.17 -7.21 17.60
CA GLY A 202 -22.12 -8.36 16.69
C GLY A 202 -22.18 -8.02 15.19
N ASN A 203 -21.86 -9.00 14.35
CA ASN A 203 -21.68 -8.83 12.90
C ASN A 203 -22.97 -8.62 12.08
N ASN A 204 -24.15 -8.73 12.68
CA ASN A 204 -25.42 -8.78 11.94
C ASN A 204 -25.79 -7.45 11.24
N GLU A 205 -25.13 -6.35 11.61
CA GLU A 205 -25.33 -5.02 11.00
C GLU A 205 -24.33 -4.70 9.88
N VAL A 206 -23.35 -5.59 9.61
CA VAL A 206 -22.16 -5.28 8.81
C VAL A 206 -21.98 -6.28 7.68
N LEU A 207 -22.84 -6.18 6.65
CA LEU A 207 -22.64 -6.87 5.37
C LEU A 207 -22.25 -5.84 4.31
N GLY A 208 -21.04 -5.95 3.74
CA GLY A 208 -20.57 -5.09 2.66
C GLY A 208 -19.57 -4.01 3.07
N GLU A 209 -19.40 -2.99 2.22
CA GLU A 209 -18.54 -1.83 2.48
C GLU A 209 -19.21 -0.92 3.51
N ILE A 210 -18.50 -0.61 4.60
CA ILE A 210 -19.03 0.28 5.65
C ILE A 210 -18.62 1.70 5.32
N GLU A 211 -19.61 2.59 5.22
CA GLU A 211 -19.36 4.02 5.31
C GLU A 211 -19.16 4.36 6.80
N LEU A 212 -17.91 4.41 7.24
CA LEU A 212 -17.57 4.54 8.67
C LEU A 212 -18.21 5.76 9.31
N ASN A 213 -18.30 6.88 8.60
CA ASN A 213 -18.88 8.09 9.15
C ASN A 213 -20.38 7.91 9.44
N GLN A 214 -21.15 7.32 8.51
CA GLN A 214 -22.56 6.98 8.73
C GLN A 214 -22.74 5.93 9.82
N TYR A 215 -21.85 4.92 9.88
CA TYR A 215 -21.90 3.93 10.95
C TYR A 215 -21.83 4.63 12.32
N TRP A 216 -20.83 5.49 12.52
CA TRP A 216 -20.65 6.18 13.79
C TRP A 216 -21.79 7.16 14.07
N LEU A 217 -22.27 7.92 13.08
CA LEU A 217 -23.45 8.79 13.23
C LEU A 217 -24.70 8.03 13.70
N ASN A 218 -24.93 6.83 13.17
CA ASN A 218 -26.06 5.98 13.58
C ASN A 218 -25.92 5.45 15.02
N LYS A 219 -24.72 5.48 15.60
CA LYS A 219 -24.46 5.07 16.99
C LYS A 219 -24.51 6.22 18.00
N ALA A 220 -24.73 7.45 17.57
CA ALA A 220 -24.70 8.64 18.45
C ALA A 220 -25.63 8.56 19.68
N ILE A 221 -26.78 7.88 19.57
CA ILE A 221 -27.72 7.70 20.69
C ILE A 221 -27.28 6.55 21.61
N GLN A 222 -26.77 5.47 21.05
CA GLN A 222 -26.42 4.25 21.79
C GLN A 222 -25.06 4.34 22.47
N LEU A 223 -24.11 5.05 21.83
CA LEU A 223 -22.71 5.17 22.20
C LEU A 223 -22.28 6.65 22.18
N PRO A 224 -22.92 7.54 22.97
CA PRO A 224 -22.75 8.98 22.84
C PRO A 224 -21.33 9.51 23.13
N ILE A 225 -20.53 8.81 23.93
CA ILE A 225 -19.13 9.17 24.19
C ILE A 225 -18.24 8.60 23.08
N LEU A 226 -18.34 7.29 22.82
CA LEU A 226 -17.49 6.59 21.85
C LEU A 226 -17.69 7.10 20.42
N PHE A 227 -18.92 7.49 20.07
CA PHE A 227 -19.23 8.16 18.80
C PHE A 227 -18.42 9.44 18.59
N LYS A 228 -18.32 10.30 19.62
CA LYS A 228 -17.60 11.57 19.51
C LYS A 228 -16.11 11.32 19.31
N ILE A 229 -15.54 10.42 20.11
CA ILE A 229 -14.15 9.99 19.99
C ILE A 229 -13.91 9.44 18.59
N ALA A 230 -14.76 8.53 18.10
CA ALA A 230 -14.63 7.97 16.77
C ALA A 230 -14.59 9.04 15.68
N LEU A 231 -15.52 10.02 15.70
CA LEU A 231 -15.51 11.10 14.71
C LEU A 231 -14.26 11.99 14.76
N GLU A 232 -13.62 12.15 15.93
CA GLU A 232 -12.36 12.88 16.03
C GLU A 232 -11.20 12.12 15.38
N TYR A 233 -11.16 10.80 15.57
CA TYR A 233 -10.04 9.97 15.14
C TYR A 233 -10.18 9.46 13.70
N ILE A 234 -11.35 9.03 13.24
CA ILE A 234 -11.48 8.40 11.91
C ILE A 234 -11.10 9.35 10.77
N TRP A 235 -11.21 10.66 10.97
CA TRP A 235 -10.90 11.68 9.98
C TRP A 235 -9.44 12.18 10.02
N LEU A 236 -8.61 11.65 10.92
CA LEU A 236 -7.20 12.03 10.99
C LEU A 236 -6.48 11.63 9.69
N PRO A 237 -5.78 12.57 9.02
CA PRO A 237 -5.01 12.23 7.85
C PRO A 237 -3.77 11.42 8.26
N VAL A 238 -3.63 10.22 7.69
CA VAL A 238 -2.50 9.29 7.97
C VAL A 238 -1.15 10.01 7.84
N SER A 239 -1.01 10.90 6.86
CA SER A 239 0.19 11.67 6.58
C SER A 239 0.57 12.71 7.63
N SER A 240 -0.34 13.12 8.53
CA SER A 240 -0.09 14.16 9.55
C SER A 240 -0.07 13.63 10.98
N CYS A 241 -0.21 12.31 11.15
CA CYS A 241 -0.34 11.67 12.48
C CYS A 241 0.92 11.76 13.35
N ILE A 242 2.07 12.12 12.79
CA ILE A 242 3.32 12.39 13.53
C ILE A 242 3.16 13.55 14.52
N LEU A 243 2.24 14.49 14.25
CA LEU A 243 1.99 15.66 15.11
C LEU A 243 0.91 15.42 16.18
N ALA A 244 0.18 14.30 16.10
CA ALA A 244 -0.94 13.97 16.98
C ALA A 244 -0.53 13.02 18.11
N SER A 245 0.57 12.26 17.95
CA SER A 245 1.12 11.38 19.00
C SER A 245 1.81 12.11 20.15
N ASP A 246 2.01 13.43 20.02
CA ASP A 246 2.70 14.29 21.00
C ASP A 246 1.73 15.17 21.82
N ARG A 247 0.41 14.92 21.74
CA ARG A 247 -0.62 15.61 22.53
C ARG A 247 -1.19 14.71 23.61
#